data_AF-A0A1J3JY82-F1
#
_entry.id   AF-A0A1J3JY82-F1
#
_cell.length_a   1.000
_cell.length_b   1.000
_cell.length_c   1.000
_cell.angle_alpha   90.00
_cell.angle_beta   90.00
_cell.angle_gamma   90.00
#
_symmetry.space_group_name_H-M   'P 1'
#
loop_
_entity.id
_entity.type
_entity.pdbx_description
1 polymer ?
#
loop_
_entity_poly.entity_id
_entity_poly.type
_entity_poly.pdbx_seq_one_letter_code
_entity_poly.pdbx_strand_id
1 'polypeptide(L)'
;DAPDEGKTHVSTRVMGTYGYAAPEYVMTGHLTSKSDVYSFGVVLLEMLTGRRSMDKNRPNGEHNLVEWARPHLLDKRRVYRLLDPRLEGHFSMKGAQKVTQLAAQCLSRDSKIRPKMSEVVEILKPLPHLKDMASSSYYFQTMQAERLKAGSVSGSGRGFGSRNGQPVFRTLSSPHGQTGSSPYRHQIPSPKPKGATT
;
A
#
# COMPACT_ATOMS: atom_id res chain seq x y z
N ASP A 1 -25.84 -46.89 -5.61
CA ASP A 1 -26.53 -45.66 -6.01
C ASP A 1 -25.67 -44.80 -6.91
N ALA A 2 -26.09 -44.65 -8.17
CA ALA A 2 -25.51 -43.71 -9.13
C ALA A 2 -26.10 -42.31 -8.89
N PRO A 3 -25.35 -41.21 -9.11
CA PRO A 3 -25.90 -39.88 -8.92
C PRO A 3 -26.71 -39.44 -10.15
N ASP A 4 -27.91 -38.94 -9.85
CA ASP A 4 -28.90 -38.41 -10.77
C ASP A 4 -28.37 -37.18 -11.54
N GLU A 5 -28.40 -37.29 -12.85
CA GLU A 5 -27.90 -36.34 -13.83
C GLU A 5 -28.93 -35.23 -14.07
N GLY A 6 -28.93 -34.23 -13.19
CA GLY A 6 -29.86 -33.09 -13.34
C GLY A 6 -29.70 -31.89 -12.42
N LYS A 7 -28.72 -31.87 -11.50
CA LYS A 7 -28.50 -30.73 -10.59
C LYS A 7 -27.06 -30.23 -10.71
N THR A 8 -26.84 -29.23 -11.57
CA THR A 8 -25.56 -28.49 -11.65
C THR A 8 -25.32 -27.58 -10.45
N HIS A 9 -26.19 -27.63 -9.45
CA HIS A 9 -26.08 -26.84 -8.24
C HIS A 9 -25.86 -27.74 -7.01
N VAL A 10 -24.64 -27.71 -6.50
CA VAL A 10 -24.31 -28.22 -5.18
C VAL A 10 -24.21 -27.03 -4.23
N SER A 11 -25.26 -26.78 -3.46
CA SER A 11 -25.15 -25.91 -2.28
C SER A 11 -24.35 -26.65 -1.22
N THR A 12 -23.03 -26.49 -1.26
CA THR A 12 -22.14 -26.99 -0.20
C THR A 12 -22.29 -26.09 1.04
N ARG A 13 -22.10 -26.66 2.24
CA ARG A 13 -21.79 -25.81 3.41
C ARG A 13 -20.60 -24.94 3.02
N VAL A 14 -20.60 -23.66 3.41
CA VAL A 14 -19.44 -22.80 3.19
C VAL A 14 -18.25 -23.43 3.92
N MET A 15 -17.31 -23.97 3.17
CA MET A 15 -16.13 -24.67 3.62
C MET A 15 -14.91 -24.00 2.98
N GLY A 16 -13.84 -23.80 3.74
CA GLY A 16 -12.62 -23.18 3.23
C GLY A 16 -11.86 -22.41 4.29
N THR A 17 -10.65 -21.97 3.93
CA THR A 17 -9.81 -21.18 4.83
C THR A 17 -10.32 -19.73 4.86
N TYR A 18 -10.62 -19.25 6.06
CA TYR A 18 -11.07 -17.88 6.27
C TYR A 18 -10.03 -16.88 5.73
N GLY A 19 -10.48 -15.89 4.95
CA GLY A 19 -9.62 -14.90 4.28
C GLY A 19 -9.43 -15.11 2.78
N TYR A 20 -9.73 -16.30 2.24
CA TYR A 20 -9.59 -16.60 0.81
C TYR A 20 -10.92 -16.68 0.07
N ALA A 21 -12.01 -16.91 0.79
CA ALA A 21 -13.32 -17.13 0.20
C ALA A 21 -13.83 -15.89 -0.55
N ALA A 22 -14.27 -16.12 -1.79
CA ALA A 22 -14.89 -15.10 -2.62
C ALA A 22 -16.22 -14.62 -1.99
N PRO A 23 -16.57 -13.32 -2.13
CA PRO A 23 -17.76 -12.77 -1.48
C PRO A 23 -19.06 -13.46 -1.90
N GLU A 24 -19.19 -13.84 -3.18
CA GLU A 24 -20.35 -14.58 -3.67
C GLU A 24 -20.39 -16.01 -3.15
N TYR A 25 -19.24 -16.65 -2.93
CA TYR A 25 -19.19 -17.99 -2.34
C TYR A 25 -19.65 -17.95 -0.88
N VAL A 26 -19.19 -16.97 -0.11
CA VAL A 26 -19.64 -16.78 1.28
C VAL A 26 -21.14 -16.52 1.36
N MET A 27 -21.66 -15.69 0.44
CA MET A 27 -23.07 -15.29 0.44
C MET A 27 -24.02 -16.40 -0.02
N THR A 28 -23.63 -17.18 -1.04
CA THR A 28 -24.54 -18.11 -1.72
C THR A 28 -24.19 -19.58 -1.51
N GLY A 29 -23.00 -19.90 -1.00
CA GLY A 29 -22.47 -21.27 -0.92
C GLY A 29 -22.15 -21.91 -2.28
N HIS A 30 -22.26 -21.18 -3.39
CA HIS A 30 -21.98 -21.71 -4.73
C HIS A 30 -20.49 -21.61 -5.05
N LEU A 31 -19.81 -22.75 -5.09
CA LEU A 31 -18.41 -22.80 -5.51
C LEU A 31 -18.35 -22.75 -7.05
N THR A 32 -17.50 -21.88 -7.58
CA THR A 32 -17.30 -21.73 -9.03
C THR A 32 -15.83 -21.57 -9.34
N SER A 33 -15.43 -21.80 -10.60
CA SER A 33 -14.06 -21.51 -11.05
C SER A 33 -13.69 -20.03 -10.85
N LYS A 34 -14.66 -19.11 -10.83
CA LYS A 34 -14.40 -17.68 -10.54
C LYS A 34 -14.12 -17.43 -9.05
N SER A 35 -14.62 -18.27 -8.16
CA SER A 35 -14.32 -18.23 -6.73
C SER A 35 -12.89 -18.74 -6.46
N ASP A 36 -12.40 -19.69 -7.25
CA ASP A 36 -10.99 -20.12 -7.24
C ASP A 36 -10.06 -19.00 -7.71
N VAL A 37 -10.43 -18.29 -8.80
CA VAL A 37 -9.66 -17.12 -9.29
C VAL A 37 -9.54 -16.04 -8.21
N TYR A 38 -10.61 -15.78 -7.45
CA TYR A 38 -10.56 -14.82 -6.35
C TYR A 38 -9.57 -15.27 -5.27
N SER A 39 -9.65 -16.53 -4.86
CA SER A 39 -8.75 -17.13 -3.87
C SER A 39 -7.30 -17.03 -4.32
N PHE A 40 -7.02 -17.29 -5.60
CA PHE A 40 -5.69 -17.10 -6.19
C PHE A 40 -5.24 -15.62 -6.15
N GLY A 41 -6.15 -14.68 -6.38
CA GLY A 41 -5.89 -13.25 -6.22
C GLY A 41 -5.44 -12.87 -4.79
N VAL A 42 -6.00 -13.53 -3.76
CA VAL A 42 -5.55 -13.35 -2.37
C VAL A 42 -4.12 -13.85 -2.21
N VAL A 43 -3.79 -15.02 -2.76
CA VAL A 43 -2.43 -15.58 -2.71
C VAL A 43 -1.43 -14.66 -3.43
N LEU A 44 -1.79 -14.09 -4.59
CA LEU A 44 -0.94 -13.10 -5.27
C LEU A 44 -0.67 -11.87 -4.37
N LEU A 45 -1.68 -11.38 -3.66
CA LEU A 45 -1.48 -10.30 -2.68
C LEU A 45 -0.55 -10.72 -1.53
N GLU A 46 -0.69 -11.95 -1.01
CA GLU A 46 0.22 -12.45 0.03
C GLU A 46 1.66 -12.49 -0.46
N MET A 47 1.90 -12.96 -1.68
CA MET A 47 3.25 -12.97 -2.29
C MET A 47 3.81 -11.56 -2.49
N LEU A 48 2.99 -10.62 -2.98
CA LEU A 48 3.43 -9.23 -3.19
C LEU A 48 3.78 -8.55 -1.88
N THR A 49 2.98 -8.76 -0.83
CA THR A 49 3.05 -8.01 0.43
C THR A 49 3.89 -8.67 1.51
N GLY A 50 4.12 -9.98 1.41
CA GLY A 50 4.70 -10.78 2.47
C GLY A 50 3.80 -10.90 3.71
N ARG A 51 2.52 -10.50 3.59
CA ARG A 51 1.54 -10.46 4.68
C ARG A 51 0.58 -11.63 4.56
N ARG A 52 0.18 -12.18 5.71
CA ARG A 52 -0.91 -13.18 5.77
C ARG A 52 -2.26 -12.56 5.40
N SER A 53 -3.10 -13.35 4.74
CA SER A 53 -4.48 -13.02 4.34
C SER A 53 -5.35 -12.56 5.51
N MET A 54 -5.21 -13.21 6.67
CA MET A 54 -5.84 -12.83 7.93
C MET A 54 -4.82 -12.74 9.06
N ASP A 55 -4.86 -11.64 9.81
CA ASP A 55 -3.94 -11.38 10.92
C ASP A 55 -4.59 -10.52 12.00
N LYS A 56 -4.90 -11.14 13.15
CA LYS A 56 -5.59 -10.48 14.28
C LYS A 56 -4.67 -9.56 15.09
N ASN A 57 -3.36 -9.60 14.83
CA ASN A 57 -2.40 -8.76 15.54
C ASN A 57 -2.21 -7.38 14.86
N ARG A 58 -2.83 -7.17 13.69
CA ARG A 58 -2.81 -5.88 13.00
C ARG A 58 -3.82 -4.90 13.60
N PRO A 59 -3.72 -3.59 13.32
CA PRO A 59 -4.73 -2.63 13.74
C PRO A 59 -6.13 -2.96 13.21
N ASN A 60 -7.15 -2.45 13.90
CA ASN A 60 -8.54 -2.57 13.47
C ASN A 60 -8.72 -2.06 12.04
N GLY A 61 -9.40 -2.86 11.21
CA GLY A 61 -9.58 -2.59 9.79
C GLY A 61 -8.46 -3.13 8.88
N GLU A 62 -7.34 -3.59 9.43
CA GLU A 62 -6.23 -4.17 8.65
C GLU A 62 -6.10 -5.70 8.81
N HIS A 63 -6.99 -6.33 9.58
CA HIS A 63 -6.96 -7.78 9.80
C HIS A 63 -7.11 -8.58 8.51
N ASN A 64 -7.96 -8.12 7.59
CA ASN A 64 -8.15 -8.73 6.28
C ASN A 64 -7.25 -8.04 5.26
N LEU A 65 -6.38 -8.82 4.62
CA LEU A 65 -5.40 -8.31 3.66
C LEU A 65 -6.05 -7.65 2.45
N VAL A 66 -7.14 -8.21 1.93
CA VAL A 66 -7.82 -7.69 0.73
C VAL A 66 -8.44 -6.33 1.01
N GLU A 67 -9.11 -6.18 2.16
CA GLU A 67 -9.73 -4.91 2.54
C GLU A 67 -8.68 -3.82 2.81
N TRP A 68 -7.57 -4.17 3.47
CA TRP A 68 -6.42 -3.27 3.64
C TRP A 68 -5.76 -2.88 2.30
N ALA A 69 -5.60 -3.83 1.39
CA ALA A 69 -4.91 -3.61 0.12
C ALA A 69 -5.76 -2.84 -0.91
N ARG A 70 -7.09 -2.89 -0.81
CA ARG A 70 -8.03 -2.28 -1.76
C ARG A 70 -7.70 -0.83 -2.16
N PRO A 71 -7.44 0.12 -1.25
CA PRO A 71 -7.06 1.49 -1.64
C PRO A 71 -5.73 1.56 -2.41
N HIS A 72 -4.81 0.62 -2.18
CA HIS A 72 -3.50 0.58 -2.84
C HIS A 72 -3.56 -0.09 -4.22
N LEU A 73 -4.44 -1.06 -4.40
CA LEU A 73 -4.66 -1.74 -5.69
C LEU A 73 -5.22 -0.81 -6.77
N LEU A 74 -5.94 0.25 -6.37
CA LEU A 74 -6.52 1.24 -7.28
C LEU A 74 -5.53 2.33 -7.71
N ASP A 75 -4.44 2.54 -6.95
CA ASP A 75 -3.44 3.57 -7.22
C ASP A 75 -2.16 2.97 -7.84
N LYS A 76 -2.08 3.03 -9.17
CA LYS A 76 -0.93 2.55 -9.95
C LYS A 76 0.40 3.20 -9.55
N ARG A 77 0.39 4.42 -9.00
CA ARG A 77 1.61 5.12 -8.57
C ARG A 77 2.11 4.64 -7.22
N ARG A 78 1.25 3.99 -6.42
CA ARG A 78 1.55 3.55 -5.05
C ARG A 78 1.76 2.05 -4.92
N VAL A 79 1.81 1.30 -6.03
CA VAL A 79 2.05 -0.16 -6.05
C VAL A 79 3.25 -0.54 -5.18
N TYR A 80 4.35 0.22 -5.23
CA TYR A 80 5.56 -0.08 -4.46
C TYR A 80 5.39 -0.02 -2.93
N ARG A 81 4.37 0.68 -2.43
CA ARG A 81 4.08 0.72 -0.99
C ARG A 81 3.47 -0.59 -0.48
N LEU A 82 2.82 -1.32 -1.38
CA LEU A 82 2.21 -2.62 -1.11
C LEU A 82 3.26 -3.74 -1.10
N LEU A 83 4.38 -3.56 -1.81
CA LEU A 83 5.42 -4.58 -1.93
C LEU A 83 6.13 -4.84 -0.60
N ASP A 84 6.45 -6.11 -0.36
CA ASP A 84 7.21 -6.57 0.80
C ASP A 84 8.56 -5.85 0.85
N PRO A 85 8.85 -5.08 1.92
CA PRO A 85 10.13 -4.40 2.09
C PRO A 85 11.33 -5.36 2.02
N ARG A 86 11.15 -6.63 2.40
CA ARG A 86 12.20 -7.67 2.40
C ARG A 86 12.63 -8.10 1.01
N LEU A 87 11.92 -7.68 -0.04
CA LEU A 87 12.37 -7.89 -1.42
C LEU A 87 13.56 -7.00 -1.77
N GLU A 88 13.78 -5.89 -1.06
CA GLU A 88 14.98 -5.03 -1.19
C GLU A 88 15.29 -4.59 -2.63
N GLY A 89 14.27 -4.47 -3.48
CA GLY A 89 14.43 -4.10 -4.89
C GLY A 89 14.76 -5.25 -5.84
N HIS A 90 14.83 -6.48 -5.35
CA HIS A 90 15.01 -7.71 -6.14
C HIS A 90 13.71 -8.17 -6.80
N PHE A 91 13.09 -7.26 -7.55
CA PHE A 91 11.89 -7.53 -8.33
C PHE A 91 11.87 -6.65 -9.58
N SER A 92 11.21 -7.14 -10.62
CA SER A 92 10.94 -6.34 -11.83
C SER A 92 9.88 -5.28 -11.52
N MET A 93 10.15 -4.01 -11.85
CA MET A 93 9.20 -2.92 -11.64
C MET A 93 7.92 -3.15 -12.47
N LYS A 94 8.07 -3.48 -13.76
CA LYS A 94 6.95 -3.83 -14.66
C LYS A 94 6.23 -5.09 -14.20
N GLY A 95 6.99 -6.11 -13.76
CA GLY A 95 6.45 -7.35 -13.24
C GLY A 95 5.55 -7.10 -12.03
N ALA A 96 6.05 -6.37 -11.03
CA ALA A 96 5.28 -6.01 -9.84
C ALA A 96 3.99 -5.25 -10.18
N GLN A 97 4.06 -4.28 -11.11
CA GLN A 97 2.87 -3.56 -11.58
C GLN A 97 1.86 -4.49 -12.27
N LYS A 98 2.32 -5.41 -13.12
CA LYS A 98 1.47 -6.38 -13.82
C LYS A 98 0.80 -7.35 -12.85
N VAL A 99 1.55 -7.93 -11.91
CA VAL A 99 0.99 -8.83 -10.89
C VAL A 99 -0.02 -8.09 -10.02
N THR A 100 0.26 -6.83 -9.65
CA THR A 100 -0.67 -6.02 -8.83
C THR A 100 -1.98 -5.76 -9.58
N GLN A 101 -1.91 -5.42 -10.86
CA GLN A 101 -3.11 -5.24 -11.70
C GLN A 101 -3.89 -6.55 -11.84
N LEU A 102 -3.20 -7.66 -12.07
CA LEU A 102 -3.81 -8.98 -12.17
C LEU A 102 -4.50 -9.38 -10.86
N ALA A 103 -3.86 -9.14 -9.71
CA ALA A 103 -4.45 -9.38 -8.40
C ALA A 103 -5.72 -8.53 -8.20
N ALA A 104 -5.69 -7.25 -8.58
CA ALA A 104 -6.87 -6.39 -8.51
C ALA A 104 -8.05 -6.91 -9.35
N GLN A 105 -7.78 -7.44 -10.56
CA GLN A 105 -8.81 -8.05 -11.41
C GLN A 105 -9.36 -9.35 -10.81
N CYS A 106 -8.49 -10.21 -10.28
CA CYS A 106 -8.89 -11.46 -9.62
C CYS A 106 -9.75 -11.19 -8.38
N LEU A 107 -9.43 -10.13 -7.62
CA LEU A 107 -10.12 -9.73 -6.39
C LEU A 107 -11.37 -8.86 -6.61
N SER A 108 -11.84 -8.75 -7.85
CA SER A 108 -13.11 -8.09 -8.15
C SER A 108 -14.26 -8.71 -7.36
N ARG A 109 -15.15 -7.85 -6.83
CA ARG A 109 -16.41 -8.29 -6.23
C ARG A 109 -17.36 -8.89 -7.26
N ASP A 110 -17.38 -8.35 -8.47
CA ASP A 110 -18.10 -8.96 -9.59
C ASP A 110 -17.28 -10.12 -10.17
N SER A 111 -17.78 -11.34 -10.03
CA SER A 111 -17.15 -12.57 -10.50
C SER A 111 -17.08 -12.66 -12.02
N LYS A 112 -17.95 -11.94 -12.76
CA LYS A 112 -18.01 -11.98 -14.21
C LYS A 112 -16.76 -11.34 -14.84
N ILE A 113 -16.27 -10.25 -14.25
CA ILE A 113 -15.09 -9.52 -14.75
C ILE A 113 -13.74 -10.11 -14.33
N ARG A 114 -13.73 -11.09 -13.42
CA ARG A 114 -12.49 -11.81 -13.07
C ARG A 114 -11.97 -12.55 -14.31
N PRO A 115 -10.65 -12.60 -14.56
CA PRO A 115 -10.10 -13.34 -15.69
C PRO A 115 -10.34 -14.85 -15.54
N LYS A 116 -10.19 -15.59 -16.64
CA LYS A 116 -10.05 -17.05 -16.59
C LYS A 116 -8.65 -17.41 -16.09
N MET A 117 -8.50 -18.57 -15.43
CA MET A 117 -7.17 -19.03 -15.01
C MET A 117 -6.18 -19.21 -16.17
N SER A 118 -6.67 -19.51 -17.39
CA SER A 118 -5.82 -19.52 -18.59
C SER A 118 -5.20 -18.15 -18.87
N GLU A 119 -5.98 -17.08 -18.80
CA GLU A 119 -5.53 -15.70 -19.01
C GLU A 119 -4.56 -15.27 -17.89
N VAL A 120 -4.83 -15.70 -16.65
CA VAL A 120 -3.93 -15.48 -15.51
C VAL A 120 -2.55 -16.08 -15.80
N VAL A 121 -2.48 -17.32 -16.29
CA VAL A 121 -1.23 -17.98 -16.65
C VAL A 121 -0.53 -17.25 -17.80
N GLU A 122 -1.25 -16.87 -18.85
CA GLU A 122 -0.70 -16.12 -19.98
C GLU A 122 -0.06 -14.80 -19.54
N ILE A 123 -0.68 -14.09 -18.59
CA ILE A 123 -0.15 -12.84 -18.03
C ILE A 123 1.09 -13.08 -17.16
N LEU A 124 1.10 -14.12 -16.34
CA LEU A 124 2.18 -14.40 -15.39
C LEU A 124 3.43 -15.00 -16.06
N LYS A 125 3.24 -15.86 -17.08
CA LYS A 125 4.32 -16.62 -17.74
C LYS A 125 5.50 -15.77 -18.24
N PRO A 126 5.33 -14.59 -18.86
CA PRO A 126 6.47 -13.79 -19.33
C PRO A 126 7.17 -12.99 -18.23
N LEU A 127 6.54 -12.79 -17.06
CA LEU A 127 7.04 -11.84 -16.04
C LEU A 127 8.41 -12.21 -15.44
N PRO A 128 8.75 -13.48 -15.18
CA PRO A 128 10.07 -13.87 -14.67
C PRO A 128 11.24 -13.50 -15.59
N HIS A 129 10.99 -13.27 -16.88
CA HIS A 129 12.03 -12.95 -17.87
C HIS A 129 12.30 -11.43 -18.01
N LEU A 130 11.60 -10.60 -17.25
CA LEU A 130 11.78 -9.15 -17.26
C LEU A 130 13.12 -8.76 -16.62
N LYS A 131 13.85 -7.83 -17.26
CA LYS A 131 15.20 -7.41 -16.87
C LYS A 131 15.26 -6.03 -16.18
N ASP A 132 14.11 -5.46 -15.81
CA ASP A 132 13.99 -4.14 -15.20
C ASP A 132 13.93 -4.21 -13.67
N MET A 133 15.02 -4.70 -13.07
CA MET A 133 15.14 -4.80 -11.61
C MET A 133 15.05 -3.43 -10.95
N ALA A 134 14.27 -3.34 -9.86
CA ALA A 134 14.06 -2.10 -9.13
C ALA A 134 15.34 -1.60 -8.43
N SER A 135 16.21 -2.50 -7.97
CA SER A 135 17.51 -2.13 -7.36
C SER A 135 18.41 -1.30 -8.29
N SER A 136 18.32 -1.53 -9.60
CA SER A 136 19.04 -0.78 -10.63
C SER A 136 18.39 0.57 -10.99
N SER A 137 17.21 0.88 -10.45
CA SER A 137 16.45 2.08 -10.74
C SER A 137 16.68 3.18 -9.71
N TYR A 138 17.11 4.36 -10.16
CA TYR A 138 17.26 5.56 -9.32
C TYR A 138 15.95 5.96 -8.60
N TYR A 139 14.80 5.73 -9.24
CA TYR A 139 13.50 6.02 -8.65
C TYR A 139 13.23 5.16 -7.41
N PHE A 140 13.61 3.88 -7.44
CA PHE A 140 13.42 3.01 -6.29
C PHE A 140 14.34 3.38 -5.13
N GLN A 141 15.60 3.75 -5.42
CA GLN A 141 16.57 4.20 -4.42
C GLN A 141 16.09 5.46 -3.68
N THR A 142 15.56 6.44 -4.41
CA THR A 142 15.01 7.67 -3.80
C THR A 142 13.78 7.39 -2.93
N MET A 143 12.87 6.52 -3.38
CA MET A 143 11.70 6.11 -2.56
C MET A 143 12.09 5.37 -1.27
N GLN A 144 13.09 4.48 -1.33
CA GLN A 144 13.59 3.77 -0.15
C GLN A 144 14.17 4.76 0.88
N ALA A 145 14.94 5.76 0.42
CA ALA A 145 15.48 6.81 1.28
C ALA A 145 14.37 7.62 1.99
N GLU A 146 13.29 7.98 1.26
CA GLU A 146 12.14 8.68 1.85
C GLU A 146 11.36 7.81 2.85
N ARG A 147 11.25 6.49 2.61
CA ARG A 147 10.63 5.56 3.57
C ARG A 147 11.41 5.47 4.87
N LEU A 148 12.74 5.44 4.79
CA LEU A 148 13.63 5.44 5.96
C LEU A 148 13.52 6.75 6.76
N LYS A 149 13.39 7.90 6.08
CA LYS A 149 13.16 9.21 6.74
C LYS A 149 11.76 9.32 7.37
N ALA A 150 10.74 8.70 6.80
CA ALA A 150 9.39 8.72 7.36
C ALA A 150 9.25 7.78 8.58
N GLY A 151 9.99 6.66 8.59
CA GLY A 151 10.00 5.68 9.69
C GLY A 151 10.67 6.17 10.97
N SER A 152 11.50 7.22 10.91
CA SER A 152 12.13 7.82 12.10
C SER A 152 11.25 8.82 12.85
N VAL A 153 10.07 9.18 12.32
CA VAL A 153 9.15 10.15 12.95
C VAL A 153 8.17 9.48 13.94
N SER A 154 8.10 8.15 14.02
CA SER A 154 7.22 7.44 14.96
C SER A 154 7.87 7.03 16.29
N GLY A 155 9.10 7.47 16.58
CA GLY A 155 9.85 7.12 17.79
C GLY A 155 10.33 8.33 18.59
N SER A 156 9.44 9.08 19.23
CA SER A 156 9.80 10.04 20.29
C SER A 156 8.62 10.32 21.22
N GLY A 157 8.41 9.40 22.16
CA GLY A 157 7.46 9.56 23.25
C GLY A 157 8.12 9.26 24.60
N ARG A 158 8.62 10.33 25.24
CA ARG A 158 8.85 10.51 26.69
C ARG A 158 10.10 9.86 27.32
N GLY A 159 11.13 10.69 27.47
CA GLY A 159 12.14 10.59 28.54
C GLY A 159 12.38 11.98 29.15
N PHE A 160 11.84 12.21 30.35
CA PHE A 160 12.08 13.40 31.18
C PHE A 160 13.27 13.08 32.11
N GLY A 161 14.30 13.93 32.20
CA GLY A 161 15.32 13.78 33.25
C GLY A 161 16.65 14.54 33.06
N SER A 162 16.77 15.67 33.77
CA SER A 162 17.96 16.29 34.40
C SER A 162 19.25 16.66 33.63
N ARG A 163 19.41 17.99 33.48
CA ARG A 163 20.46 18.88 34.05
C ARG A 163 21.97 18.55 33.96
N ASN A 164 22.65 19.57 33.42
CA ASN A 164 23.96 20.17 33.77
C ASN A 164 25.28 19.54 33.26
N GLY A 165 25.95 20.30 32.39
CA GLY A 165 27.40 20.24 32.15
C GLY A 165 27.81 21.15 30.98
N GLN A 166 28.28 22.37 31.26
CA GLN A 166 29.06 23.18 30.28
C GLN A 166 30.46 22.57 30.10
N PRO A 167 31.15 22.85 28.97
CA PRO A 167 32.22 23.86 29.07
C PRO A 167 32.35 24.82 27.87
N VAL A 168 32.41 26.08 28.29
CA VAL A 168 33.09 27.32 27.84
C VAL A 168 34.32 27.20 26.89
N PHE A 169 34.21 27.93 25.76
CA PHE A 169 35.20 28.72 24.96
C PHE A 169 36.37 28.07 24.19
N ARG A 170 36.52 28.49 22.92
CA ARG A 170 37.58 29.44 22.49
C ARG A 170 37.25 30.12 21.16
N THR A 171 37.21 31.45 21.23
CA THR A 171 37.19 32.47 20.17
C THR A 171 38.44 32.44 19.29
N LEU A 172 38.35 32.95 18.05
CA LEU A 172 39.25 33.99 17.50
C LEU A 172 38.76 34.47 16.10
N SER A 173 38.40 35.76 16.06
CA SER A 173 38.73 36.76 15.02
C SER A 173 38.03 36.77 13.65
N SER A 174 37.07 37.69 13.50
CA SER A 174 36.96 38.56 12.30
C SER A 174 37.93 39.75 12.42
N PRO A 175 38.24 40.53 11.36
CA PRO A 175 37.43 41.75 11.13
C PRO A 175 37.38 42.30 9.67
N HIS A 176 36.53 43.34 9.51
CA HIS A 176 36.33 44.30 8.40
C HIS A 176 35.26 43.93 7.33
N GLY A 177 34.22 44.73 7.07
CA GLY A 177 33.79 46.03 7.61
C GLY A 177 32.43 46.47 7.03
N GLN A 178 31.65 47.12 7.91
CA GLN A 178 30.58 48.15 7.81
C GLN A 178 30.11 48.61 6.40
N THR A 179 28.83 48.91 6.14
CA THR A 179 28.07 50.05 6.70
C THR A 179 26.53 49.96 6.50
N GLY A 180 25.77 50.36 7.54
CA GLY A 180 24.43 51.03 7.56
C GLY A 180 23.22 50.36 6.88
N SER A 181 21.96 50.45 7.31
CA SER A 181 21.25 51.20 8.35
C SER A 181 19.78 50.67 8.42
N SER A 182 19.20 50.54 9.61
CA SER A 182 17.74 50.35 9.89
C SER A 182 16.98 51.69 9.71
N PRO A 183 15.64 51.90 9.93
CA PRO A 183 14.50 51.03 10.36
C PRO A 183 13.09 51.31 9.70
N TYR A 184 12.08 50.46 10.03
CA TYR A 184 10.60 50.63 10.19
C TYR A 184 9.65 51.48 9.26
N ARG A 185 8.41 50.92 9.13
CA ARG A 185 7.03 51.56 9.05
C ARG A 185 6.48 51.84 7.62
N HIS A 186 5.23 51.56 7.21
CA HIS A 186 3.85 51.70 7.77
C HIS A 186 2.90 50.65 7.14
N GLN A 187 1.99 49.97 7.87
CA GLN A 187 0.61 50.30 8.28
C GLN A 187 -0.46 50.49 7.16
N ILE A 188 -1.52 49.69 7.33
CA ILE A 188 -2.78 49.47 6.57
C ILE A 188 -3.70 50.71 6.65
N PRO A 189 -4.76 50.84 5.82
CA PRO A 189 -6.09 50.47 6.36
C PRO A 189 -7.08 49.82 5.36
N SER A 190 -7.97 48.98 5.90
CA SER A 190 -9.19 48.45 5.25
C SER A 190 -10.31 49.49 5.18
N PRO A 191 -11.36 49.22 4.39
CA PRO A 191 -12.71 49.23 4.98
C PRO A 191 -13.62 48.05 4.55
N LYS A 192 -14.41 47.56 5.51
CA LYS A 192 -15.63 46.70 5.38
C LYS A 192 -16.88 47.64 5.34
N PRO A 193 -18.13 47.16 5.50
CA PRO A 193 -18.94 46.14 4.81
C PRO A 193 -20.34 46.70 4.41
N LYS A 194 -21.14 45.98 3.60
CA LYS A 194 -22.63 45.99 3.60
C LYS A 194 -23.08 44.65 2.98
N GLY A 195 -24.09 43.90 3.39
CA GLY A 195 -25.19 44.02 4.35
C GLY A 195 -26.21 42.93 3.95
N ALA A 196 -26.81 42.24 4.92
CA ALA A 196 -27.83 41.20 4.69
C ALA A 196 -29.22 41.80 4.40
N THR A 197 -30.08 41.07 3.66
CA THR A 197 -31.47 40.67 4.00
C THR A 197 -32.30 40.37 2.74
N THR A 198 -32.76 39.12 2.58
CA THR A 198 -34.17 38.66 2.55
C THR A 198 -34.18 37.23 2.03
#